data_AF-T0Z667-F1
#
_entry.id   AF-T0Z667-F1
#
_cell.length_a   1.000
_cell.length_b   1.000
_cell.length_c   1.000
_cell.angle_alpha   90.00
_cell.angle_beta   90.00
_cell.angle_gamma   90.00
#
_symmetry.space_group_name_H-M   'P 1'
#
loop_
_entity.id
_entity.type
_entity.pdbx_description
1 polymer ?
#
loop_
_entity_poly.entity_id
_entity_poly.type
_entity_poly.pdbx_seq_one_letter_code
_entity_poly.pdbx_strand_id
1 'polypeptide(L)'
;MDELKERIAGEITLSESPGSTMKKWRELFGISQIDLAKHIKIATSTISDYESNRRLSPGVGVISRFVDALFTMDEARGGSIRMSLETATNNKPEKVPFYSLKDFNIPIKGTDFARIIEGKVIANPNYLDNINIFGYTALDSLRVILEISPQEYPKLFGPTLERAFIFENVSTGRSPMVVIRVAPIKPRIVVIQGISTVDKLAVKLAQIEKIPLLTTRLSMPEIQARLAKI
;
A
#
# COMPACT_ATOMS: atom_id res chain seq x y z
N MET A 1 5.25 -7.86 -6.77
CA MET A 1 6.13 -7.24 -7.79
C MET A 1 7.00 -6.22 -7.08
N ASP A 2 8.13 -5.86 -7.65
CA ASP A 2 9.04 -4.86 -7.08
C ASP A 2 8.44 -3.45 -7.27
N GLU A 3 8.13 -2.75 -6.17
CA GLU A 3 7.47 -1.43 -6.16
C GLU A 3 8.23 -0.40 -7.02
N LEU A 4 9.56 -0.51 -7.08
CA LEU A 4 10.38 0.38 -7.88
C LEU A 4 10.22 0.12 -9.39
N LYS A 5 10.05 -1.14 -9.81
CA LYS A 5 9.79 -1.50 -11.22
C LYS A 5 8.45 -0.96 -11.69
N GLU A 6 7.40 -1.11 -10.87
CA GLU A 6 6.06 -0.59 -11.17
C GLU A 6 6.08 0.93 -11.32
N ARG A 7 6.81 1.63 -10.43
CA ARG A 7 6.96 3.08 -10.49
C ARG A 7 7.64 3.52 -11.79
N ILE A 8 8.75 2.89 -12.17
CA ILE A 8 9.49 3.25 -13.39
C ILE A 8 8.66 2.98 -14.63
N ALA A 9 7.99 1.82 -14.70
CA ALA A 9 7.09 1.47 -15.80
C ALA A 9 5.91 2.46 -15.91
N GLY A 10 5.33 2.85 -14.77
CA GLY A 10 4.28 3.85 -14.68
C GLY A 10 4.73 5.23 -15.16
N GLU A 11 5.90 5.69 -14.73
CA GLU A 11 6.46 6.98 -15.16
C GLU A 11 6.70 7.02 -16.68
N ILE A 12 7.21 5.92 -17.28
CA ILE A 12 7.39 5.84 -18.74
C ILE A 12 6.04 5.88 -19.46
N THR A 13 5.05 5.12 -18.96
CA THR A 13 3.75 4.96 -19.62
C THR A 13 2.90 6.22 -19.56
N LEU A 14 2.98 6.96 -18.45
CA LEU A 14 2.20 8.19 -18.23
C LEU A 14 2.91 9.46 -18.72
N SER A 15 4.15 9.36 -19.21
CA SER A 15 4.91 10.50 -19.72
C SER A 15 4.38 10.98 -21.06
N GLU A 16 4.33 12.30 -21.25
CA GLU A 16 4.09 12.93 -22.56
C GLU A 16 5.22 12.63 -23.57
N SER A 17 6.40 12.26 -23.07
CA SER A 17 7.56 11.85 -23.87
C SER A 17 8.18 10.54 -23.34
N PRO A 18 7.54 9.38 -23.58
CA PRO A 18 7.99 8.08 -23.05
C PRO A 18 9.44 7.75 -23.42
N GLY A 19 9.87 8.14 -24.62
CA GLY A 19 11.24 7.96 -25.11
C GLY A 19 12.28 8.70 -24.28
N SER A 20 12.01 9.98 -23.99
CA SER A 20 12.86 10.79 -23.11
C SER A 20 12.93 10.21 -21.69
N THR A 21 11.81 9.73 -21.17
CA THR A 21 11.74 9.10 -19.85
C THR A 21 12.52 7.78 -19.80
N MET A 22 12.43 6.95 -20.85
CA MET A 22 13.27 5.75 -20.99
C MET A 22 14.76 6.13 -21.00
N LYS A 23 15.15 7.16 -21.76
CA LYS A 23 16.54 7.65 -21.81
C LYS A 23 17.05 8.05 -20.42
N LYS A 24 16.27 8.87 -19.70
CA LYS A 24 16.57 9.28 -18.31
C LYS A 24 16.84 8.07 -17.43
N TRP A 25 15.95 7.09 -17.41
CA TRP A 25 16.10 5.91 -16.56
C TRP A 25 17.30 5.04 -16.97
N ARG A 26 17.55 4.86 -18.27
CA ARG A 26 18.75 4.15 -18.75
C ARG A 26 20.04 4.83 -18.26
N GLU A 27 20.10 6.16 -18.35
CA GLU A 27 21.26 6.95 -17.94
C GLU A 27 21.47 6.95 -16.43
N LEU A 28 20.39 7.03 -15.65
CA LEU A 28 20.43 6.89 -14.18
C LEU A 28 20.98 5.53 -13.75
N PHE A 29 20.65 4.47 -14.48
CA PHE A 29 21.20 3.13 -14.27
C PHE A 29 22.61 2.93 -14.83
N GLY A 30 23.21 3.95 -15.47
CA GLY A 30 24.55 3.87 -16.04
C GLY A 30 24.66 2.83 -17.16
N ILE A 31 23.58 2.61 -17.92
CA ILE A 31 23.53 1.60 -18.98
C ILE A 31 23.70 2.27 -20.34
N SER A 32 24.57 1.72 -21.21
CA SER A 32 24.71 2.22 -22.59
C SER A 32 23.57 1.69 -23.47
N GLN A 33 23.25 2.41 -24.57
CA GLN A 33 22.26 1.93 -25.54
C GLN A 33 22.66 0.58 -26.15
N ILE A 34 23.97 0.36 -26.34
CA ILE A 34 24.52 -0.87 -26.92
C ILE A 34 24.30 -2.05 -25.97
N ASP A 35 24.62 -1.88 -24.69
CA ASP A 35 24.49 -2.94 -23.69
C ASP A 35 23.02 -3.32 -23.48
N LEU A 36 22.15 -2.31 -23.40
CA LEU A 36 20.71 -2.51 -23.29
C LEU A 36 20.15 -3.26 -24.50
N ALA A 37 20.49 -2.82 -25.71
CA ALA A 37 20.03 -3.43 -26.95
C ALA A 37 20.49 -4.89 -27.07
N LYS A 38 21.74 -5.17 -26.68
CA LYS A 38 22.30 -6.53 -26.61
C LYS A 38 21.54 -7.40 -25.61
N HIS A 39 21.21 -6.86 -24.44
CA HIS A 39 20.50 -7.59 -23.38
C HIS A 39 19.07 -7.96 -23.80
N ILE A 40 18.32 -6.99 -24.35
CA ILE A 40 16.92 -7.20 -24.75
C ILE A 40 16.76 -7.72 -26.19
N LYS A 41 17.89 -8.04 -26.86
CA LYS A 41 17.98 -8.64 -28.20
C LYS A 41 17.25 -7.83 -29.28
N ILE A 42 17.48 -6.52 -29.31
CA ILE A 42 17.00 -5.63 -30.39
C ILE A 42 18.14 -4.82 -30.97
N ALA A 43 17.91 -4.16 -32.10
CA ALA A 43 18.91 -3.28 -32.70
C ALA A 43 19.13 -2.01 -31.86
N THR A 44 20.38 -1.56 -31.71
CA THR A 44 20.71 -0.30 -31.02
C THR A 44 20.00 0.91 -31.63
N SER A 45 19.79 0.91 -32.95
CA SER A 45 19.00 1.93 -33.64
C SER A 45 17.56 2.00 -33.14
N THR A 46 16.97 0.88 -32.73
CA THR A 46 15.61 0.83 -32.18
C THR A 46 15.54 1.52 -30.81
N ILE A 47 16.55 1.33 -29.96
CA ILE A 47 16.66 2.08 -28.69
C ILE A 47 16.81 3.57 -28.97
N SER A 48 17.70 3.94 -29.91
CA SER A 48 17.90 5.35 -30.30
C SER A 48 16.62 5.99 -30.84
N ASP A 49 15.82 5.26 -31.63
CA ASP A 49 14.53 5.72 -32.16
C ASP A 49 13.47 5.95 -31.07
N TYR A 50 13.44 5.09 -30.05
CA TYR A 50 12.60 5.33 -28.88
C TYR A 50 13.08 6.55 -28.10
N GLU A 51 14.36 6.61 -27.75
CA GLU A 51 14.92 7.68 -26.91
C GLU A 51 14.92 9.07 -27.56
N SER A 52 14.86 9.13 -28.89
CA SER A 52 14.70 10.36 -29.67
C SER A 52 13.24 10.75 -29.91
N ASN A 53 12.29 9.99 -29.35
CA ASN A 53 10.84 10.13 -29.59
C ASN A 53 10.43 10.05 -31.07
N ARG A 54 11.28 9.49 -31.96
CA ARG A 54 10.87 9.16 -33.34
C ARG A 54 9.77 8.11 -33.37
N ARG A 55 9.71 7.27 -32.33
CA ARG A 55 8.59 6.37 -32.03
C ARG A 55 7.85 6.87 -30.80
N LEU A 56 6.70 7.50 -31.03
CA LEU A 56 5.94 8.24 -30.01
C LEU A 56 5.31 7.36 -28.92
N SER A 57 5.28 6.04 -29.08
CA SER A 57 4.65 5.14 -28.09
C SER A 57 5.32 3.76 -28.08
N PRO A 58 6.22 3.46 -27.12
CA PRO A 58 6.68 2.10 -26.89
C PRO A 58 5.51 1.22 -26.41
N GLY A 59 5.35 0.04 -27.00
CA GLY A 59 4.33 -0.91 -26.55
C GLY A 59 4.63 -1.45 -25.14
N VAL A 60 3.61 -1.90 -24.42
CA VAL A 60 3.71 -2.40 -23.04
C VAL A 60 4.79 -3.50 -22.90
N GLY A 61 4.90 -4.40 -23.88
CA GLY A 61 5.94 -5.44 -23.89
C GLY A 61 7.37 -4.91 -24.08
N VAL A 62 7.54 -3.74 -24.71
CA VAL A 62 8.84 -3.06 -24.81
C VAL A 62 9.20 -2.43 -23.47
N ILE A 63 8.24 -1.75 -22.83
CA ILE A 63 8.44 -1.12 -21.52
C ILE A 63 8.80 -2.17 -20.47
N SER A 64 8.05 -3.28 -20.41
CA SER A 64 8.36 -4.38 -19.47
C SER A 64 9.77 -4.93 -19.67
N ARG A 65 10.16 -5.30 -20.90
CA ARG A 65 11.51 -5.79 -21.19
C ARG A 65 12.60 -4.77 -20.87
N PHE A 66 12.33 -3.49 -21.12
CA PHE A 66 13.25 -2.40 -20.81
C PHE A 66 13.48 -2.29 -19.30
N VAL A 67 12.41 -2.19 -18.52
CA VAL A 67 12.45 -2.07 -17.06
C VAL A 67 13.13 -3.30 -16.47
N ASP A 68 12.76 -4.51 -16.89
CA ASP A 68 13.40 -5.73 -16.38
C ASP A 68 14.90 -5.79 -16.71
N ALA A 69 15.30 -5.31 -17.90
CA ALA A 69 16.70 -5.25 -18.27
C ALA A 69 17.50 -4.29 -17.39
N LEU A 70 16.97 -3.12 -17.03
CA LEU A 70 17.66 -2.17 -16.14
C LEU A 70 18.04 -2.83 -14.82
N PHE A 71 17.10 -3.54 -14.19
CA PHE A 71 17.30 -4.18 -12.90
C PHE A 71 18.19 -5.41 -13.01
N THR A 72 18.00 -6.24 -14.03
CA THR A 72 18.84 -7.43 -14.25
C THR A 72 20.30 -7.04 -14.47
N MET A 73 20.53 -5.95 -15.21
CA MET A 73 21.88 -5.44 -15.47
C MET A 73 22.50 -4.74 -14.26
N ASP A 74 21.71 -4.08 -13.41
CA ASP A 74 22.18 -3.51 -12.14
C ASP A 74 22.53 -4.59 -11.12
N GLU A 75 21.69 -5.63 -10.98
CA GLU A 75 21.96 -6.78 -10.11
C GLU A 75 23.27 -7.48 -10.49
N ALA A 76 23.53 -7.64 -11.80
CA ALA A 76 24.80 -8.18 -12.28
C ALA A 76 26.02 -7.31 -11.94
N ARG A 77 25.82 -6.02 -11.62
CA ARG A 77 26.86 -5.06 -11.21
C ARG A 77 26.91 -4.84 -9.69
N GLY A 78 26.12 -5.59 -8.91
CA GLY A 78 26.08 -5.51 -7.45
C GLY A 78 24.91 -4.70 -6.87
N GLY A 79 23.95 -4.25 -7.69
CA GLY A 79 22.66 -3.69 -7.25
C GLY A 79 22.73 -2.33 -6.56
N SER A 80 23.81 -1.58 -6.75
CA SER A 80 24.08 -0.33 -6.00
C SER A 80 23.10 0.79 -6.37
N ILE A 81 22.61 0.82 -7.61
CA ILE A 81 21.68 1.86 -8.07
C ILE A 81 20.29 1.59 -7.52
N ARG A 82 19.83 0.33 -7.59
CA ARG A 82 18.59 -0.12 -6.93
C ARG A 82 18.60 0.27 -5.44
N MET A 83 19.67 -0.09 -4.72
CA MET A 83 19.78 0.20 -3.29
C MET A 83 19.81 1.71 -3.01
N SER A 84 20.49 2.50 -3.83
CA SER A 84 20.53 3.96 -3.70
C SER A 84 19.18 4.61 -3.96
N LEU A 85 18.46 4.16 -4.99
CA LEU A 85 17.11 4.64 -5.32
C LEU A 85 16.10 4.25 -4.25
N GLU A 86 16.17 3.03 -3.73
CA GLU A 86 15.37 2.56 -2.58
C GLU A 86 15.68 3.39 -1.33
N THR A 87 16.96 3.67 -1.03
CA THR A 87 17.39 4.47 0.13
C THR A 87 16.95 5.94 0.04
N ALA A 88 17.05 6.55 -1.15
CA ALA A 88 16.59 7.93 -1.37
C ALA A 88 15.07 8.08 -1.19
N THR A 89 14.30 7.02 -1.45
CA THR A 89 12.86 6.97 -1.17
C THR A 89 12.54 6.54 0.27
N ASN A 90 13.40 5.73 0.90
CA ASN A 90 13.20 5.12 2.22
C ASN A 90 14.01 5.82 3.33
N ASN A 91 14.04 7.15 3.36
CA ASN A 91 14.71 7.95 4.39
C ASN A 91 14.10 7.82 5.82
N LYS A 92 13.90 6.59 6.31
CA LYS A 92 13.78 6.25 7.74
C LYS A 92 14.53 4.93 7.95
N PRO A 93 15.44 4.82 8.94
CA PRO A 93 16.04 3.54 9.31
C PRO A 93 14.92 2.54 9.61
N GLU A 94 15.15 1.23 9.44
CA GLU A 94 14.21 0.13 9.69
C GLU A 94 13.53 0.22 11.07
N LYS A 95 12.55 1.12 11.19
CA LYS A 95 11.57 1.10 12.25
C LYS A 95 10.60 0.03 11.83
N VAL A 96 10.40 -0.97 12.69
CA VAL A 96 9.26 -1.89 12.59
C VAL A 96 8.03 -1.05 12.20
N PRO A 97 7.39 -1.33 11.06
CA PRO A 97 6.27 -0.52 10.59
C PRO A 97 5.20 -0.47 11.69
N PHE A 98 4.80 0.73 12.12
CA PHE A 98 3.73 0.89 13.11
C PHE A 98 2.34 0.67 12.51
N TYR A 99 2.28 0.41 11.19
CA TYR A 99 1.10 -0.03 10.48
C TYR A 99 1.48 -0.96 9.32
N SER A 100 0.53 -1.80 8.89
CA SER A 100 0.66 -2.65 7.71
C SER A 100 -0.63 -2.61 6.89
N LEU A 101 -0.48 -2.45 5.58
CA LEU A 101 -1.58 -2.38 4.62
C LEU A 101 -1.71 -3.73 3.92
N LYS A 102 -2.94 -4.23 3.80
CA LYS A 102 -3.22 -5.42 2.99
C LYS A 102 -4.52 -5.24 2.23
N ASP A 103 -4.41 -5.28 0.91
CA ASP A 103 -5.56 -5.16 0.01
C ASP A 103 -6.08 -6.55 -0.36
N PHE A 104 -7.38 -6.63 -0.64
CA PHE A 104 -8.05 -7.84 -1.09
C PHE A 104 -8.17 -7.81 -2.62
N ASN A 105 -8.02 -8.98 -3.24
CA ASN A 105 -8.23 -9.11 -4.69
C ASN A 105 -9.69 -8.90 -5.09
N ILE A 106 -10.61 -9.24 -4.19
CA ILE A 106 -12.06 -9.12 -4.36
C ILE A 106 -12.60 -8.42 -3.11
N PRO A 107 -13.52 -7.44 -3.25
CA PRO A 107 -14.11 -6.78 -2.09
C PRO A 107 -14.85 -7.78 -1.20
N ILE A 108 -14.67 -7.63 0.11
CA ILE A 108 -15.34 -8.46 1.12
C ILE A 108 -16.46 -7.64 1.74
N LYS A 109 -17.66 -8.23 1.89
CA LYS A 109 -18.76 -7.58 2.61
C LYS A 109 -18.40 -7.42 4.09
N GLY A 110 -18.85 -6.33 4.72
CA GLY A 110 -18.58 -6.04 6.13
C GLY A 110 -19.03 -7.17 7.06
N THR A 111 -20.15 -7.82 6.76
CA THR A 111 -20.64 -8.99 7.50
C THR A 111 -19.75 -10.22 7.37
N ASP A 112 -19.27 -10.51 6.16
CA ASP A 112 -18.33 -11.60 5.92
C ASP A 112 -17.02 -11.33 6.64
N PHE A 113 -16.50 -10.12 6.53
CA PHE A 113 -15.31 -9.68 7.24
C PHE A 113 -15.45 -9.89 8.75
N ALA A 114 -16.55 -9.42 9.35
CA ALA A 114 -16.86 -9.61 10.77
C ALA A 114 -16.87 -11.10 11.15
N ARG A 115 -17.46 -11.96 10.32
CA ARG A 115 -17.51 -13.41 10.54
C ARG A 115 -16.13 -14.05 10.49
N ILE A 116 -15.30 -13.69 9.50
CA ILE A 116 -13.95 -14.25 9.31
C ILE A 116 -13.06 -13.98 10.52
N ILE A 117 -13.14 -12.76 11.06
CA ILE A 117 -12.33 -12.33 12.21
C ILE A 117 -12.95 -12.69 13.57
N GLU A 118 -14.06 -13.45 13.59
CA GLU A 118 -14.85 -13.72 14.80
C GLU A 118 -15.19 -12.42 15.58
N GLY A 119 -15.52 -11.38 14.82
CA GLY A 119 -15.75 -10.04 15.30
C GLY A 119 -17.08 -9.91 16.02
N LYS A 120 -17.05 -9.54 17.30
CA LYS A 120 -18.23 -9.11 18.04
C LYS A 120 -18.54 -7.66 17.69
N VAL A 121 -19.71 -7.40 17.14
CA VAL A 121 -20.15 -6.03 16.82
C VAL A 121 -20.59 -5.32 18.09
N ILE A 122 -19.97 -4.17 18.37
CA ILE A 122 -20.21 -3.34 19.55
C ILE A 122 -21.10 -2.14 19.21
N ALA A 123 -20.94 -1.57 18.02
CA ALA A 123 -21.73 -0.43 17.56
C ALA A 123 -22.07 -0.54 16.08
N ASN A 124 -23.20 0.06 15.69
CA ASN A 124 -23.63 0.25 14.31
C ASN A 124 -23.69 -1.04 13.45
N PRO A 125 -24.29 -2.15 13.92
CA PRO A 125 -24.37 -3.39 13.16
C PRO A 125 -25.06 -3.23 11.80
N ASN A 126 -26.10 -2.39 11.74
CA ASN A 126 -26.92 -2.17 10.53
C ASN A 126 -26.12 -1.61 9.34
N TYR A 127 -24.93 -1.07 9.56
CA TYR A 127 -24.09 -0.55 8.49
C TYR A 127 -23.23 -1.65 7.83
N LEU A 128 -22.97 -2.76 8.51
CA LEU A 128 -22.09 -3.82 8.01
C LEU A 128 -22.62 -4.46 6.72
N ASP A 129 -23.93 -4.60 6.57
CA ASP A 129 -24.57 -5.22 5.40
C ASP A 129 -24.33 -4.44 4.10
N ASN A 130 -24.18 -3.12 4.21
CA ASN A 130 -24.05 -2.20 3.07
C ASN A 130 -22.59 -1.77 2.81
N ILE A 131 -21.64 -2.31 3.56
CA ILE A 131 -20.23 -1.97 3.42
C ILE A 131 -19.53 -3.07 2.64
N ASN A 132 -18.80 -2.67 1.60
CA ASN A 132 -17.74 -3.48 1.00
C ASN A 132 -16.39 -2.88 1.41
N ILE A 133 -15.46 -3.74 1.80
CA ILE A 133 -14.08 -3.35 2.09
C ILE A 133 -13.14 -3.99 1.08
N PHE A 134 -12.15 -3.21 0.67
CA PHE A 134 -11.14 -3.59 -0.33
C PHE A 134 -9.80 -3.94 0.30
N GLY A 135 -9.73 -3.90 1.63
CA GLY A 135 -8.53 -4.23 2.38
C GLY A 135 -8.69 -3.89 3.86
N TYR A 136 -7.60 -4.04 4.59
CA TYR A 136 -7.48 -3.56 5.95
C TYR A 136 -6.10 -2.96 6.24
N THR A 137 -6.06 -2.14 7.27
CA THR A 137 -4.84 -1.58 7.83
C THR A 137 -4.70 -2.06 9.26
N ALA A 138 -3.66 -2.85 9.53
CA ALA A 138 -3.24 -3.22 10.88
C ALA A 138 -2.47 -2.05 11.50
N LEU A 139 -2.81 -1.66 12.72
CA LEU A 139 -2.33 -0.45 13.37
C LEU A 139 -1.90 -0.76 14.80
N ASP A 140 -0.65 -0.46 15.16
CA ASP A 140 -0.28 -0.38 16.58
C ASP A 140 -0.87 0.93 17.14
N SER A 141 -1.89 0.82 18.00
CA SER A 141 -2.59 2.00 18.49
C SER A 141 -1.69 2.97 19.23
N LEU A 142 -0.73 2.49 20.01
CA LEU A 142 0.11 3.36 20.83
C LEU A 142 1.14 4.07 19.94
N ARG A 143 1.78 3.33 19.03
CA ARG A 143 2.78 3.89 18.13
C ARG A 143 2.18 4.81 17.08
N VAL A 144 1.01 4.48 16.52
CA VAL A 144 0.31 5.36 15.57
C VAL A 144 0.04 6.71 16.21
N ILE A 145 -0.45 6.75 17.45
CA ILE A 145 -0.76 8.02 18.13
C ILE A 145 0.51 8.86 18.39
N LEU A 146 1.63 8.21 18.69
CA LEU A 146 2.87 8.90 19.06
C LEU A 146 3.72 9.31 17.85
N GLU A 147 3.70 8.52 16.78
CA GLU A 147 4.64 8.67 15.67
C GLU A 147 4.02 9.24 14.38
N ILE A 148 2.69 9.14 14.19
CA ILE A 148 2.08 9.58 12.94
C ILE A 148 1.94 11.10 12.89
N SER A 149 2.51 11.72 11.85
CA SER A 149 2.23 13.12 11.57
C SER A 149 0.85 13.28 10.89
N PRO A 150 0.16 14.42 11.05
CA PRO A 150 -1.12 14.65 10.36
C PRO A 150 -1.06 14.48 8.83
N GLN A 151 0.09 14.77 8.22
CA GLN A 151 0.33 14.61 6.78
C GLN A 151 0.51 13.15 6.36
N GLU A 152 0.89 12.26 7.30
CA GLU A 152 1.05 10.83 7.06
C GLU A 152 -0.25 10.04 7.28
N TYR A 153 -1.24 10.61 7.96
CA TYR A 153 -2.52 9.93 8.20
C TYR A 153 -3.21 9.39 6.93
N PRO A 154 -3.24 10.13 5.80
CA PRO A 154 -3.77 9.59 4.54
C PRO A 154 -3.09 8.30 4.06
N LYS A 155 -1.81 8.09 4.41
CA LYS A 155 -1.07 6.88 4.02
C LYS A 155 -1.63 5.61 4.65
N LEU A 156 -2.34 5.71 5.78
CA LEU A 156 -3.00 4.57 6.42
C LEU A 156 -4.12 3.97 5.56
N PHE A 157 -4.59 4.68 4.54
CA PHE A 157 -5.65 4.23 3.64
C PHE A 157 -5.13 3.60 2.35
N GLY A 158 -3.81 3.52 2.12
CA GLY A 158 -3.26 2.91 0.90
C GLY A 158 -3.95 3.42 -0.39
N PRO A 159 -4.22 2.55 -1.38
CA PRO A 159 -4.86 2.96 -2.63
C PRO A 159 -6.38 3.19 -2.55
N THR A 160 -7.05 2.78 -1.47
CA THR A 160 -8.52 2.84 -1.36
C THR A 160 -8.98 3.22 0.04
N LEU A 161 -9.87 4.20 0.10
CA LEU A 161 -10.45 4.67 1.36
C LEU A 161 -11.42 3.66 1.98
N GLU A 162 -11.93 2.71 1.19
CA GLU A 162 -12.92 1.73 1.62
C GLU A 162 -12.27 0.51 2.24
N ARG A 163 -11.81 0.65 3.50
CA ARG A 163 -11.10 -0.40 4.23
C ARG A 163 -11.43 -0.44 5.72
N ALA A 164 -11.05 -1.54 6.36
CA ALA A 164 -11.13 -1.71 7.80
C ALA A 164 -9.82 -1.26 8.48
N PHE A 165 -9.92 -0.60 9.63
CA PHE A 165 -8.77 -0.34 10.51
C PHE A 165 -8.81 -1.32 11.67
N ILE A 166 -7.72 -2.05 11.89
CA ILE A 166 -7.59 -3.02 12.98
C ILE A 166 -6.52 -2.54 13.94
N PHE A 167 -6.94 -2.12 15.13
CA PHE A 167 -6.05 -1.60 16.15
C PHE A 167 -5.61 -2.71 17.11
N GLU A 168 -4.31 -2.88 17.23
CA GLU A 168 -3.63 -3.70 18.23
C GLU A 168 -3.16 -2.86 19.43
N ASN A 169 -2.75 -3.55 20.50
CA ASN A 169 -2.17 -2.93 21.69
C ASN A 169 -3.09 -1.85 22.29
N VAL A 170 -4.41 -2.09 22.24
CA VAL A 170 -5.43 -1.18 22.73
C VAL A 170 -5.84 -1.56 24.15
N SER A 171 -5.87 -0.58 25.05
CA SER A 171 -6.37 -0.77 26.42
C SER A 171 -7.90 -0.69 26.51
N THR A 172 -8.51 0.37 25.98
CA THR A 172 -9.96 0.66 26.17
C THR A 172 -10.72 1.02 24.90
N GLY A 173 -10.02 1.34 23.81
CA GLY A 173 -10.62 1.80 22.55
C GLY A 173 -10.87 3.31 22.46
N ARG A 174 -10.73 4.06 23.57
CA ARG A 174 -10.93 5.53 23.56
C ARG A 174 -9.97 6.21 22.59
N SER A 175 -8.67 5.96 22.72
CA SER A 175 -7.65 6.68 21.96
C SER A 175 -7.77 6.48 20.44
N PRO A 176 -7.94 5.24 19.92
CA PRO A 176 -8.25 5.04 18.50
C PRO A 176 -9.46 5.83 18.02
N MET A 177 -10.57 5.78 18.76
CA MET A 177 -11.81 6.41 18.34
C MET A 177 -11.76 7.93 18.40
N VAL A 178 -11.00 8.51 19.34
CA VAL A 178 -10.77 9.96 19.41
C VAL A 178 -9.98 10.43 18.19
N VAL A 179 -8.91 9.71 17.81
CA VAL A 179 -8.15 10.02 16.59
C VAL A 179 -9.04 9.90 15.35
N ILE A 180 -9.81 8.82 15.25
CA ILE A 180 -10.75 8.66 14.14
C ILE A 180 -11.75 9.81 14.11
N ARG A 181 -12.27 10.30 15.25
CA ARG A 181 -13.22 11.43 15.29
C ARG A 181 -12.64 12.74 14.75
N VAL A 182 -11.39 13.05 15.02
CA VAL A 182 -10.77 14.31 14.58
C VAL A 182 -10.14 14.23 13.18
N ALA A 183 -9.90 13.02 12.67
CA ALA A 183 -9.28 12.82 11.37
C ALA A 183 -10.16 13.30 10.19
N PRO A 184 -9.59 13.81 9.08
CA PRO A 184 -10.35 14.30 7.94
C PRO A 184 -11.03 13.17 7.14
N ILE A 185 -10.44 11.98 7.15
CA ILE A 185 -10.95 10.79 6.45
C ILE A 185 -11.12 9.64 7.45
N LYS A 186 -12.15 8.82 7.22
CA LYS A 186 -12.59 7.79 8.18
C LYS A 186 -12.54 6.40 7.54
N PRO A 187 -12.10 5.36 8.28
CA PRO A 187 -12.23 3.99 7.81
C PRO A 187 -13.71 3.58 7.77
N ARG A 188 -14.03 2.57 6.95
CA ARG A 188 -15.38 2.02 6.84
C ARG A 188 -15.75 1.13 8.01
N ILE A 189 -14.76 0.46 8.60
CA ILE A 189 -14.93 -0.44 9.74
C ILE A 189 -13.77 -0.22 10.71
N VAL A 190 -14.04 -0.25 12.00
CA VAL A 190 -13.01 -0.21 13.05
C VAL A 190 -13.08 -1.49 13.87
N VAL A 191 -11.95 -2.15 14.02
CA VAL A 191 -11.80 -3.35 14.83
C VAL A 191 -10.80 -3.06 15.93
N ILE A 192 -11.16 -3.39 17.16
CA ILE A 192 -10.25 -3.36 18.31
C ILE A 192 -9.88 -4.80 18.67
N GLN A 193 -8.61 -5.13 18.51
CA GLN A 193 -8.08 -6.45 18.80
C GLN A 193 -7.75 -6.57 20.30
N GLY A 194 -8.00 -7.75 20.87
CA GLY A 194 -7.49 -8.14 22.19
C GLY A 194 -8.36 -7.78 23.38
N ILE A 195 -9.41 -6.95 23.21
CA ILE A 195 -10.31 -6.56 24.31
C ILE A 195 -11.74 -7.04 24.08
N SER A 196 -12.42 -7.42 25.17
CA SER A 196 -13.84 -7.83 25.12
C SER A 196 -14.79 -6.68 25.43
N THR A 197 -14.33 -5.70 26.21
CA THR A 197 -15.14 -4.57 26.68
C THR A 197 -14.52 -3.28 26.17
N VAL A 198 -15.32 -2.48 25.49
CA VAL A 198 -14.92 -1.19 24.94
C VAL A 198 -15.48 -0.08 25.81
N ASP A 199 -14.73 1.01 25.95
CA ASP A 199 -15.17 2.17 26.70
C ASP A 199 -16.44 2.80 26.13
N LYS A 200 -17.33 3.27 27.00
CA LYS A 200 -18.59 3.92 26.62
C LYS A 200 -18.38 5.12 25.70
N LEU A 201 -17.31 5.89 25.87
CA LEU A 201 -16.98 7.02 25.00
C LEU A 201 -16.62 6.53 23.60
N ALA A 202 -15.81 5.49 23.46
CA ALA A 202 -15.44 4.92 22.17
C ALA A 202 -16.68 4.40 21.41
N VAL A 203 -17.60 3.75 22.11
CA VAL A 203 -18.89 3.31 21.55
C VAL A 203 -19.73 4.50 21.06
N LYS A 204 -19.86 5.55 21.87
CA LYS A 204 -20.58 6.77 21.49
C LYS A 204 -19.95 7.47 20.28
N LEU A 205 -18.62 7.54 20.23
CA LEU A 205 -17.91 8.11 19.08
C LEU A 205 -18.17 7.31 17.82
N ALA A 206 -18.16 5.97 17.89
CA ALA A 206 -18.50 5.13 16.75
C ALA A 206 -19.92 5.40 16.25
N GLN A 207 -20.89 5.51 17.17
CA GLN A 207 -22.29 5.83 16.85
C GLN A 207 -22.43 7.19 16.14
N ILE A 208 -21.78 8.23 16.66
CA ILE A 208 -21.78 9.58 16.06
C ILE A 208 -21.19 9.56 14.65
N GLU A 209 -20.07 8.86 14.47
CA GLU A 209 -19.40 8.73 13.16
C GLU A 209 -20.10 7.74 12.22
N LYS A 210 -21.10 6.99 12.70
CA LYS A 210 -21.80 5.93 11.96
C LYS A 210 -20.86 4.84 11.44
N ILE A 211 -19.80 4.55 12.19
CA ILE A 211 -18.80 3.52 11.85
C ILE A 211 -19.10 2.23 12.63
N PRO A 212 -19.21 1.06 11.98
CA PRO A 212 -19.18 -0.23 12.66
C PRO A 212 -17.94 -0.39 13.52
N LEU A 213 -18.17 -0.62 14.82
CA LEU A 213 -17.11 -0.91 15.78
C LEU A 213 -17.21 -2.36 16.20
N LEU A 214 -16.13 -3.11 15.99
CA LEU A 214 -16.04 -4.52 16.33
C LEU A 214 -14.91 -4.76 17.32
N THR A 215 -15.01 -5.85 18.07
CA THR A 215 -13.90 -6.42 18.83
C THR A 215 -13.64 -7.84 18.40
N THR A 216 -12.38 -8.28 18.50
CA THR A 216 -12.00 -9.67 18.26
C THR A 216 -10.97 -10.13 19.28
N ARG A 217 -11.04 -11.40 19.66
CA ARG A 217 -10.05 -12.07 20.51
C ARG A 217 -8.94 -12.74 19.72
N LEU A 218 -9.08 -12.84 18.40
CA LEU A 218 -8.06 -13.43 17.55
C LEU A 218 -6.78 -12.60 17.61
N SER A 219 -5.64 -13.28 17.54
CA SER A 219 -4.35 -12.60 17.38
C SER A 219 -4.24 -12.00 15.97
N MET A 220 -3.46 -10.94 15.79
CA MET A 220 -3.29 -10.41 14.43
C MET A 220 -2.69 -11.39 13.43
N PRO A 221 -1.67 -12.21 13.77
CA PRO A 221 -1.20 -13.24 12.85
C PRO A 221 -2.33 -14.18 12.39
N GLU A 222 -3.25 -14.51 13.28
CA GLU A 222 -4.40 -15.35 12.95
C GLU A 222 -5.43 -14.62 12.07
N ILE A 223 -5.74 -13.36 12.37
CA ILE A 223 -6.60 -12.51 11.52
C ILE A 223 -6.01 -12.41 10.10
N GLN A 224 -4.71 -12.14 9.99
CA GLN A 224 -3.99 -12.07 8.73
C GLN A 224 -4.05 -13.39 7.97
N ALA A 225 -3.83 -14.52 8.66
CA ALA A 225 -3.87 -15.85 8.05
C ALA A 225 -5.27 -16.23 7.55
N ARG A 226 -6.33 -15.84 8.27
CA ARG A 226 -7.72 -16.10 7.87
C ARG A 226 -8.14 -15.22 6.68
N LEU A 227 -7.79 -13.95 6.70
CA LEU A 227 -8.09 -13.01 5.62
C LEU A 227 -7.29 -13.29 4.34
N ALA A 228 -6.10 -13.91 4.44
CA ALA A 228 -5.29 -14.29 3.29
C ALA A 228 -5.82 -15.50 2.49
N LYS A 229 -6.80 -16.24 3.02
CA LYS A 229 -7.40 -17.42 2.37
C LYS A 229 -8.56 -17.06 1.43
N ILE A 230 -8.79 -15.78 1.21
CA ILE A 230 -9.91 -15.20 0.46
C ILE A 230 -9.35 -14.52 -0.78
#